data_AF-A0A504UNF0-F1
#
_entry.id   AF-A0A504UNF0-F1
#
_cell.length_a   1.000
_cell.length_b   1.000
_cell.length_c   1.000
_cell.angle_alpha   90.00
_cell.angle_beta   90.00
_cell.angle_gamma   90.00
#
_symmetry.space_group_name_H-M   'P 1'
#
loop_
_entity.id
_entity.type
_entity.pdbx_description
1 polymer ?
#
loop_
_entity_poly.entity_id
_entity_poly.type
_entity_poly.pdbx_seq_one_letter_code
_entity_poly.pdbx_strand_id
1 'polypeptide(L)'
;MRNTVHLPDDISRRIVSLAESGRFDDANDVLREGLRLVEEKAAGDADKLQALRQAADLGFADLDQGRFNDVPVEKRADHIARIGWKAAQDVGNRARDDG
;
A
#
# COMPACT_ATOMS: atom_id res chain seq x y z
N MET A 1 -5.54 -2.91 33.09
CA MET A 1 -4.32 -2.06 33.05
C MET A 1 -4.70 -0.73 32.40
N ARG A 2 -4.31 0.41 33.00
CA ARG A 2 -4.35 1.72 32.34
C ARG A 2 -2.98 1.95 31.71
N ASN A 3 -2.94 2.16 30.41
CA ASN A 3 -1.72 2.53 29.70
C ASN A 3 -1.75 4.05 29.48
N THR A 4 -0.72 4.76 29.93
CA THR A 4 -0.63 6.22 29.79
C THR A 4 0.36 6.54 28.68
N VAL A 5 -0.08 7.27 27.65
CA VAL A 5 0.76 7.68 26.53
C VAL A 5 1.09 9.16 26.70
N HIS A 6 2.38 9.50 26.67
CA HIS A 6 2.83 10.88 26.66
C HIS A 6 2.94 11.38 25.22
N LEU A 7 2.24 12.47 24.91
CA LEU A 7 2.19 13.06 23.57
C LEU A 7 2.74 14.49 23.61
N PRO A 8 3.51 14.90 22.59
CA PRO A 8 3.85 16.31 22.37
C PRO A 8 2.61 17.23 22.37
N ASP A 9 2.76 18.44 22.90
CA ASP A 9 1.65 19.39 23.09
C ASP A 9 0.92 19.77 21.78
N ASP A 10 1.64 19.79 20.66
CA ASP A 10 1.04 20.03 19.34
C ASP A 10 0.16 18.86 18.89
N ILE A 11 0.57 17.62 19.14
CA ILE A 11 -0.23 16.42 18.87
C ILE A 11 -1.48 16.42 19.77
N SER A 12 -1.31 16.64 21.07
CA SER A 12 -2.41 16.68 22.03
C SER A 12 -3.48 17.70 21.63
N ARG A 13 -3.08 18.93 21.23
CA ARG A 13 -4.02 19.96 20.75
C ARG A 13 -4.76 19.55 19.48
N ARG A 14 -4.10 18.89 18.54
CA ARG A 14 -4.76 18.40 17.31
C ARG A 14 -5.79 17.30 17.62
N ILE A 15 -5.48 16.39 18.53
CA ILE A 15 -6.40 15.33 18.94
C ILE A 15 -7.65 15.93 19.59
N VAL A 16 -7.48 16.89 20.50
CA VAL A 16 -8.61 17.61 21.14
C VAL A 16 -9.45 18.32 20.08
N SER A 17 -8.82 19.07 19.16
CA SER A 17 -9.55 19.75 18.08
C SER A 17 -10.32 18.79 17.16
N LEU A 18 -9.80 17.59 16.91
CA LEU A 18 -10.50 16.56 16.14
C LEU A 18 -11.71 16.00 16.88
N ALA A 19 -11.61 15.76 18.18
CA ALA A 19 -12.75 15.36 19.00
C ALA A 19 -13.83 16.46 19.03
N GLU A 20 -13.43 17.71 19.24
CA GLU A 20 -14.34 18.86 19.26
C GLU A 20 -15.02 19.15 17.90
N SER A 21 -14.49 18.61 16.80
CA SER A 21 -15.11 18.73 15.47
C SER A 21 -16.43 17.97 15.34
N GLY A 22 -16.77 17.12 16.33
CA GLY A 22 -18.01 16.33 16.37
C GLY A 22 -17.96 15.05 15.52
N ARG A 23 -16.81 14.73 14.90
CA ARG A 23 -16.59 13.47 14.18
C ARG A 23 -16.21 12.31 15.10
N PHE A 24 -15.69 12.61 16.29
CA PHE A 24 -15.26 11.62 17.28
C PHE A 24 -15.86 12.01 18.63
N ASP A 25 -16.23 11.03 19.45
CA ASP A 25 -16.87 11.26 20.74
C ASP A 25 -15.88 11.80 21.78
N ASP A 26 -14.64 11.33 21.75
CA ASP A 26 -13.56 11.80 22.63
C ASP A 26 -12.16 11.63 22.01
N ALA A 27 -11.14 12.05 22.77
CA ALA A 27 -9.73 11.92 22.38
C ALA A 27 -9.25 10.46 22.27
N ASN A 28 -9.82 9.53 23.05
CA ASN A 28 -9.47 8.12 22.96
C ASN A 28 -9.96 7.50 21.65
N ASP A 29 -11.13 7.91 21.16
CA ASP A 29 -11.63 7.46 19.85
C ASP A 29 -10.72 7.92 18.70
N VAL A 30 -10.25 9.16 18.74
CA VAL A 30 -9.25 9.66 17.78
C VAL A 30 -7.97 8.82 17.85
N LEU A 31 -7.51 8.47 19.05
CA LEU A 31 -6.32 7.64 19.24
C LEU A 31 -6.51 6.21 18.75
N ARG A 32 -7.68 5.60 18.99
CA ARG A 32 -8.03 4.25 18.51
C ARG A 32 -8.09 4.21 16.99
N GLU A 33 -8.72 5.21 16.38
CA GLU A 33 -8.78 5.33 14.93
C GLU A 33 -7.38 5.54 14.35
N GLY A 34 -6.56 6.38 14.98
CA GLY A 34 -5.16 6.56 14.61
C GLY A 34 -4.36 5.25 14.66
N LEU A 35 -4.54 4.45 15.71
CA LEU A 35 -3.90 3.14 15.83
C LEU A 35 -4.39 2.16 14.76
N ARG A 36 -5.72 2.09 14.51
CA ARG A 36 -6.31 1.26 13.46
C ARG A 36 -5.69 1.55 12.09
N LEU A 37 -5.55 2.83 11.75
CA LEU A 37 -4.92 3.24 10.48
C LEU A 37 -3.44 2.83 10.39
N VAL A 38 -2.71 2.88 11.50
CA VAL A 38 -1.32 2.41 11.55
C VAL A 38 -1.24 0.90 11.39
N GLU A 39 -2.10 0.14 12.07
CA GLU A 39 -2.16 -1.32 11.96
C GLU A 39 -2.55 -1.77 10.55
N GLU A 40 -3.55 -1.14 9.94
CA GLU A 40 -3.97 -1.44 8.57
C GLU A 40 -2.86 -1.13 7.56
N LYS A 41 -2.17 0.00 7.73
CA LYS A 41 -1.01 0.32 6.91
C LYS A 41 0.09 -0.74 7.07
N ALA A 42 0.39 -1.15 8.30
CA ALA A 42 1.41 -2.15 8.57
C ALA A 42 1.06 -3.51 7.96
N ALA A 43 -0.20 -3.95 8.07
CA ALA A 43 -0.69 -5.17 7.43
C ALA A 43 -0.58 -5.08 5.89
N GLY A 44 -1.04 -3.98 5.30
CA GLY A 44 -0.93 -3.76 3.86
C GLY A 44 0.52 -3.71 3.35
N ASP A 45 1.43 -3.10 4.11
CA ASP A 45 2.86 -3.09 3.78
C ASP A 45 3.47 -4.51 3.84
N ALA A 46 3.07 -5.33 4.80
CA ALA A 46 3.51 -6.72 4.92
C ALA A 46 3.03 -7.56 3.73
N ASP A 47 1.75 -7.43 3.37
CA ASP A 47 1.16 -8.12 2.21
C ASP A 47 1.84 -7.70 0.90
N LYS A 48 2.06 -6.40 0.72
CA LYS A 48 2.80 -5.86 -0.43
C LYS A 48 4.21 -6.42 -0.50
N LEU A 49 4.93 -6.47 0.63
CA LEU A 49 6.27 -7.01 0.68
C LEU A 49 6.29 -8.51 0.33
N GLN A 50 5.32 -9.29 0.82
CA GLN A 50 5.18 -10.69 0.46
C GLN A 50 4.91 -10.87 -1.04
N ALA A 51 3.99 -10.10 -1.62
CA ALA A 51 3.70 -10.16 -3.04
C ALA A 51 4.94 -9.80 -3.90
N LEU A 52 5.70 -8.79 -3.49
CA LEU A 52 6.95 -8.42 -4.16
C LEU A 52 8.01 -9.51 -4.07
N ARG A 53 8.16 -10.17 -2.91
CA ARG A 53 9.08 -11.30 -2.75
C ARG A 53 8.69 -12.47 -3.66
N GLN A 54 7.42 -12.85 -3.67
CA GLN A 54 6.92 -13.91 -4.54
C GLN A 54 7.12 -13.59 -6.04
N ALA A 55 6.88 -12.33 -6.44
CA ALA A 55 7.12 -11.89 -7.81
C ALA A 55 8.62 -11.92 -8.17
N ALA A 56 9.50 -11.55 -7.24
CA ALA A 56 10.95 -11.64 -7.44
C ALA A 56 11.42 -13.09 -7.56
N ASP A 57 10.96 -13.97 -6.68
CA ASP A 57 11.29 -15.41 -6.71
C ASP A 57 10.87 -16.05 -8.04
N LEU A 58 9.65 -15.74 -8.51
CA LEU A 58 9.18 -16.18 -9.81
C LEU A 58 10.06 -15.63 -10.95
N GLY A 59 10.39 -14.34 -10.89
CA GLY A 59 11.25 -13.70 -11.90
C GLY A 59 12.66 -14.31 -11.95
N PHE A 60 13.26 -14.62 -10.81
CA PHE A 60 14.55 -15.31 -10.77
C PHE A 60 14.46 -16.74 -11.32
N ALA A 61 13.41 -17.48 -10.97
CA ALA A 61 13.17 -18.82 -11.53
C ALA A 61 12.95 -18.80 -13.05
N ASP A 62 12.34 -17.75 -13.59
CA ASP A 62 12.20 -17.52 -15.03
C ASP A 62 13.55 -17.22 -15.68
N LEU A 63 14.40 -16.40 -15.06
CA LEU A 63 15.76 -16.11 -15.53
C LEU A 63 16.62 -17.37 -15.62
N ASP A 64 16.62 -18.21 -14.58
CA ASP A 64 17.36 -19.47 -14.53
C ASP A 64 16.95 -20.44 -15.65
N GLN A 65 15.69 -20.35 -16.08
CA GLN A 65 15.11 -21.18 -17.14
C GLN A 65 15.19 -20.52 -18.53
N GLY A 66 15.85 -19.37 -18.65
CA GLY A 66 15.98 -18.64 -19.92
C GLY A 66 14.67 -17.99 -20.40
N ARG A 67 13.65 -17.87 -19.53
CA ARG A 67 12.37 -17.23 -19.84
C ARG A 67 12.43 -15.72 -19.63
N PHE A 68 13.23 -15.04 -20.42
CA PHE A 68 13.29 -13.59 -20.42
C PHE A 68 13.38 -13.04 -21.84
N ASN A 69 13.13 -11.73 -21.97
CA ASN A 69 13.33 -11.02 -23.22
C ASN A 69 14.48 -10.03 -23.05
N ASP A 70 15.47 -10.10 -23.92
CA ASP A 70 16.49 -9.06 -24.00
C ASP A 70 15.90 -7.75 -24.52
N VAL A 71 16.07 -6.68 -23.76
CA VAL A 71 15.58 -5.35 -24.11
C VAL A 71 16.77 -4.39 -24.07
N PRO A 72 17.15 -3.79 -25.22
CA PRO A 72 18.18 -2.75 -25.24
C PRO A 72 17.82 -1.59 -24.30
N VAL A 73 18.82 -1.02 -23.63
CA VAL A 73 18.62 0.04 -22.62
C VAL A 73 17.87 1.23 -23.22
N GLU A 74 18.15 1.56 -24.48
CA GLU A 74 17.53 2.65 -25.23
C GLU A 74 16.03 2.44 -25.46
N LYS A 75 15.58 1.18 -25.47
CA LYS A 75 14.17 0.79 -25.67
C LYS A 75 13.46 0.40 -24.36
N ARG A 76 14.16 0.44 -23.22
CA ARG A 76 13.65 -0.06 -21.95
C ARG A 76 12.43 0.72 -21.47
N ALA A 77 12.46 2.04 -21.58
CA ALA A 77 11.34 2.90 -21.16
C ALA A 77 10.07 2.59 -21.96
N ASP A 78 10.17 2.51 -23.29
CA ASP A 78 9.05 2.17 -24.18
C ASP A 78 8.51 0.77 -23.90
N HIS A 79 9.41 -0.18 -23.65
CA HIS A 79 9.05 -1.54 -23.33
C HIS A 79 8.25 -1.63 -22.02
N ILE A 80 8.71 -0.94 -20.96
CA ILE A 80 8.00 -0.87 -19.66
C ILE A 80 6.65 -0.19 -19.83
N ALA A 81 6.59 0.94 -20.54
CA ALA A 81 5.36 1.66 -20.78
C ALA A 81 4.33 0.77 -21.49
N ARG A 82 4.73 0.05 -22.54
CA ARG A 82 3.84 -0.87 -23.28
C ARG A 82 3.28 -1.98 -22.40
N ILE A 83 4.09 -2.58 -21.53
CA ILE A 83 3.59 -3.61 -20.59
C ILE A 83 2.62 -2.99 -19.58
N GLY A 84 2.93 -1.79 -19.07
CA GLY A 84 2.05 -1.05 -18.16
C GLY A 84 0.68 -0.74 -18.78
N TRP A 85 0.65 -0.29 -20.04
CA TRP A 85 -0.60 -0.06 -20.78
C TRP A 85 -1.43 -1.32 -20.93
N LYS A 86 -0.80 -2.44 -21.28
CA LYS A 86 -1.48 -3.74 -21.42
C LYS A 86 -2.07 -4.20 -20.09
N ALA A 87 -1.30 -4.12 -19.00
CA ALA A 87 -1.78 -4.48 -17.67
C ALA A 87 -2.98 -3.64 -17.23
N ALA A 88 -2.95 -2.32 -17.49
CA ALA A 88 -4.08 -1.44 -17.18
C ALA A 88 -5.34 -1.77 -17.99
N GLN A 89 -5.20 -2.15 -19.27
CA GLN A 89 -6.32 -2.61 -20.10
C GLN A 89 -6.91 -3.93 -19.58
N ASP A 90 -6.06 -4.89 -19.19
CA ASP A 90 -6.51 -6.19 -18.69
C ASP A 90 -7.31 -6.04 -17.38
N VAL A 91 -6.88 -5.15 -16.48
CA VAL A 91 -7.64 -4.80 -15.26
C VAL A 91 -8.98 -4.15 -15.62
N GLY A 92 -8.98 -3.23 -16.59
CA GLY A 92 -10.19 -2.56 -17.04
C GLY A 92 -11.20 -3.47 -17.76
N ASN A 93 -10.74 -4.57 -18.37
CA ASN A 93 -11.63 -5.54 -19.00
C ASN A 93 -12.24 -6.51 -17.98
N ARG A 94 -11.46 -6.98 -16.99
CA ARG A 94 -12.02 -7.82 -15.90
C ARG A 94 -13.11 -7.10 -15.13
N ALA A 95 -12.92 -5.81 -14.83
CA ALA A 95 -13.93 -5.00 -14.16
C ALA A 95 -15.22 -4.79 -14.97
N ARG A 96 -15.21 -5.05 -16.29
CA ARG A 96 -16.39 -4.98 -17.17
C ARG A 96 -17.09 -6.33 -17.33
N ASP A 97 -16.35 -7.43 -17.22
CA ASP A 97 -16.89 -8.79 -17.32
C ASP A 97 -17.53 -9.25 -15.98
N ASP A 98 -17.20 -8.60 -14.87
CA ASP A 98 -17.71 -8.89 -13.52
C ASP A 98 -18.99 -8.08 -13.13
N GLY A 99 -19.65 -7.40 -14.07
CA GLY A 99 -20.85 -6.58 -13.86
C GLY A 99 -22.01 -6.94 -14.77
#